data_AF-A0A7W1GG08-F1
#
_entry.id   AF-A0A7W1GG08-F1
#
_cell.length_a   1.000
_cell.length_b   1.000
_cell.length_c   1.000
_cell.angle_alpha   90.00
_cell.angle_beta   90.00
_cell.angle_gamma   90.00
#
_symmetry.space_group_name_H-M   'P 1'
#
loop_
_entity.id
_entity.type
_entity.pdbx_description
1 polymer ?
#
loop_
_entity_poly.entity_id
_entity_poly.type
_entity_poly.pdbx_seq_one_letter_code
_entity_poly.pdbx_strand_id
1 'polypeptide(L)'
;MMRRLQVRLIPLLLFVLVISPFASAQEAPLGGLDDYVNRALRDWEVPGVAIAIVKDDRTVLAKGYGVRKLGDLTPTSERTLFAIGSSSKAFTAASVAMLVDEGKLKWDEAATKYLPGFELYDPHVTRELTVRDLLSHPATNLELDHRGFLKEGMFADVVVFDPRTIADRATFEKPHQYAVGVQHFFVNGVQVLRDGEHTNAKPGQALWGPGKIR
;
A
#
# COMPACT_ATOMS: atom_id res chain seq x y z
N MET A 1 58.71 33.10 66.35
CA MET A 1 59.57 33.06 65.15
C MET A 1 59.70 31.60 64.69
N MET A 2 58.80 31.13 63.82
CA MET A 2 58.96 29.87 63.07
C MET A 2 58.27 30.06 61.71
N ARG A 3 59.07 30.08 60.63
CA ARG A 3 58.65 30.00 59.23
C ARG A 3 58.49 28.52 58.85
N ARG A 4 57.49 28.21 58.01
CA ARG A 4 57.34 27.08 57.06
C ARG A 4 55.85 27.04 56.67
N LEU A 5 55.37 26.73 55.47
CA LEU A 5 55.92 26.41 54.14
C LEU A 5 54.69 26.54 53.20
N GLN A 6 54.88 27.00 51.96
CA GLN A 6 53.79 27.16 50.98
C GLN A 6 53.26 25.81 50.47
N VAL A 7 51.95 25.71 50.23
CA VAL A 7 51.38 24.87 49.17
C VAL A 7 50.22 25.64 48.52
N ARG A 8 50.36 25.97 47.24
CA ARG A 8 49.27 26.48 46.38
C ARG A 8 48.45 25.28 45.93
N LEU A 9 47.13 25.32 46.16
CA LEU A 9 46.18 24.39 45.56
C LEU A 9 45.11 25.22 44.82
N ILE A 10 45.15 25.11 43.49
CA ILE A 10 44.16 25.62 42.55
C ILE A 10 42.93 24.69 42.66
N PRO A 11 41.71 25.17 42.94
CA PRO A 11 40.54 24.35 42.77
C PRO A 11 40.09 24.41 41.30
N LEU A 12 40.27 23.25 40.68
CA LEU A 12 39.81 22.77 39.39
C LEU A 12 38.31 23.03 39.17
N LEU A 13 37.96 23.39 37.92
CA LEU A 13 36.61 23.52 37.39
C LEU A 13 35.69 22.35 37.78
N LEU A 14 34.48 22.67 38.24
CA LEU A 14 33.33 21.76 38.26
C LEU A 14 32.22 22.39 37.40
N PHE A 15 32.31 22.16 36.09
CA PHE A 15 31.21 22.39 35.16
C PHE A 15 30.33 21.14 35.18
N VAL A 16 29.32 21.13 36.04
CA VAL A 16 28.30 20.06 36.05
C VAL A 16 27.42 20.26 34.83
N LEU A 17 27.65 19.44 33.79
CA LEU A 17 26.78 19.31 32.64
C LEU A 17 25.47 18.65 33.12
N VAL A 18 24.39 19.44 33.25
CA VAL A 18 23.04 18.89 33.42
C VAL A 18 22.61 18.31 32.08
N ILE A 19 22.91 17.03 31.84
CA ILE A 19 22.34 16.28 30.73
C ILE A 19 20.94 15.86 31.18
N SER A 20 19.93 16.67 30.87
CA SER A 20 18.55 16.21 30.96
C SER A 20 18.34 15.04 30.00
N PRO A 21 17.82 13.89 30.43
CA PRO A 21 17.39 12.86 29.51
C PRO A 21 16.04 13.33 28.95
N PHE A 22 16.05 14.04 27.83
CA PHE A 22 14.90 14.02 26.91
C PHE A 22 14.92 12.66 26.20
N ALA A 23 14.70 11.59 26.96
CA ALA A 23 14.27 10.32 26.42
C ALA A 23 12.78 10.50 26.08
N SER A 24 12.50 11.04 24.89
CA SER A 24 11.18 10.93 24.32
C SER A 24 10.92 9.43 24.15
N ALA A 25 10.00 8.87 24.91
CA ALA A 25 9.47 7.53 24.65
C ALA A 25 8.82 7.59 23.26
N GLN A 26 9.57 7.24 22.23
CA GLN A 26 9.06 7.12 20.88
C GLN A 26 8.17 5.87 20.88
N GLU A 27 6.86 6.06 20.75
CA GLU A 27 5.95 4.94 20.51
C GLU A 27 6.53 4.11 19.35
N ALA A 28 6.69 2.81 19.58
CA ALA A 28 7.13 1.90 18.54
C ALA A 28 6.16 2.09 17.35
N PRO A 29 6.65 2.24 16.11
CA PRO A 29 5.85 2.66 14.95
C PRO A 29 4.65 1.75 14.60
N LEU A 30 4.49 0.62 15.29
CA LEU A 30 3.42 -0.37 15.14
C LEU A 30 2.85 -0.83 16.49
N GLY A 31 2.84 0.05 17.51
CA GLY A 31 2.34 -0.28 18.85
C GLY A 31 0.99 -1.00 18.82
N GLY A 32 0.91 -2.16 19.49
CA GLY A 32 -0.31 -2.98 19.58
C GLY A 32 -0.63 -3.85 18.35
N LEU A 33 0.15 -3.79 17.26
CA LEU A 33 -0.09 -4.59 16.06
C LEU A 33 -0.02 -6.09 16.34
N ASP A 34 0.98 -6.54 17.10
CA ASP A 34 1.12 -7.96 17.44
C ASP A 34 -0.10 -8.50 18.18
N ASP A 35 -0.63 -7.73 19.14
CA ASP A 35 -1.82 -8.11 19.90
C ASP A 35 -3.07 -8.13 19.02
N TYR A 36 -3.18 -7.17 18.10
CA TYR A 36 -4.25 -7.14 17.11
C TYR A 36 -4.22 -8.37 16.20
N VAL A 37 -3.06 -8.70 15.62
CA VAL A 37 -2.92 -9.85 14.71
C VAL A 37 -3.18 -11.15 15.45
N ASN A 38 -2.63 -11.33 16.66
CA ASN A 38 -2.88 -12.53 17.46
C ASN A 38 -4.36 -12.67 17.86
N ARG A 39 -5.07 -11.55 18.08
CA ARG A 39 -6.52 -11.56 18.30
C ARG A 39 -7.26 -11.97 17.03
N ALA A 40 -6.91 -11.38 15.88
CA ALA A 40 -7.51 -11.73 14.59
C ALA A 40 -7.31 -13.21 14.24
N LEU A 41 -6.14 -13.81 14.51
CA LEU A 41 -5.93 -15.24 14.30
C LEU A 41 -6.92 -16.10 15.09
N ARG A 42 -7.22 -15.72 16.34
CA ARG A 42 -8.19 -16.43 17.19
C ARG A 42 -9.62 -16.20 16.73
N ASP A 43 -10.00 -14.95 16.54
CA ASP A 43 -11.38 -14.55 16.24
C ASP A 43 -11.85 -15.12 14.87
N TRP A 44 -10.91 -15.28 13.93
CA TRP A 44 -11.19 -15.77 12.58
C TRP A 44 -10.74 -17.22 12.35
N GLU A 45 -10.25 -17.89 13.41
CA GLU A 45 -9.74 -19.27 13.36
C GLU A 45 -8.70 -19.49 12.24
N VAL A 46 -7.87 -18.48 11.97
CA VAL A 46 -6.82 -18.54 10.96
C VAL A 46 -5.58 -19.19 11.59
N PRO A 47 -5.03 -20.29 11.03
CA PRO A 47 -3.90 -21.00 11.62
C PRO A 47 -2.64 -20.13 11.73
N GLY A 48 -2.39 -19.31 10.72
CA GLY A 48 -1.27 -18.38 10.70
C GLY A 48 -1.27 -17.47 9.47
N VAL A 49 -0.55 -16.35 9.59
CA VAL A 49 -0.39 -15.35 8.53
C VAL A 49 1.06 -14.88 8.47
N ALA A 50 1.51 -14.47 7.29
CA ALA A 50 2.74 -13.69 7.13
C ALA A 50 2.37 -12.27 6.68
N ILE A 51 2.88 -11.27 7.40
CA ILE A 51 2.60 -9.86 7.15
C ILE A 51 3.90 -9.16 6.80
N ALA A 52 3.90 -8.49 5.65
CA ALA A 52 4.91 -7.53 5.27
C ALA A 52 4.28 -6.13 5.24
N ILE A 53 4.91 -5.16 5.90
CA ILE A 53 4.56 -3.74 5.82
C ILE A 53 5.75 -3.05 5.18
N VAL A 54 5.54 -2.51 3.99
CA VAL A 54 6.54 -1.71 3.27
C VAL A 54 6.07 -0.27 3.30
N LYS A 55 6.96 0.62 3.72
CA LYS A 55 6.74 2.06 3.73
C LYS A 55 8.03 2.71 3.26
N ASP A 56 7.95 3.63 2.31
CA ASP A 56 9.11 4.39 1.82
C ASP A 56 10.24 3.47 1.31
N ASP A 57 9.87 2.48 0.48
CA ASP A 57 10.77 1.45 -0.07
C ASP A 57 11.51 0.59 0.95
N ARG A 58 11.08 0.62 2.22
CA ARG A 58 11.67 -0.18 3.28
C ARG A 58 10.64 -1.05 3.96
N THR A 59 11.06 -2.26 4.24
CA THR A 59 10.30 -3.21 5.04
C THR A 59 10.30 -2.74 6.50
N VAL A 60 9.18 -2.17 6.95
CA VAL A 60 8.93 -1.77 8.34
C VAL A 60 8.61 -3.00 9.20
N LEU A 61 7.99 -4.01 8.60
CA LEU A 61 7.71 -5.30 9.23
C LEU A 61 7.79 -6.40 8.17
N ALA A 62 8.41 -7.51 8.50
CA ALA A 62 8.21 -8.79 7.82
C ALA A 62 8.20 -9.86 8.90
N LYS A 63 7.01 -10.39 9.20
CA LYS A 63 6.82 -11.29 10.33
C LYS A 63 5.71 -12.29 10.08
N GLY A 64 5.92 -13.53 10.51
CA GLY A 64 4.89 -14.55 10.58
C GLY A 64 4.25 -14.63 11.96
N TYR A 65 2.97 -15.01 11.99
CA TYR A 65 2.17 -15.21 13.19
C TYR A 65 1.45 -16.55 13.09
N GLY A 66 1.29 -17.23 14.22
CA GLY A 66 0.65 -18.55 14.28
C GLY A 66 1.49 -19.67 13.67
N VAL A 67 0.80 -20.71 13.19
CA VAL A 67 1.38 -21.94 12.66
C VAL A 67 0.97 -22.18 11.21
N ARG A 68 1.75 -22.99 10.49
CA ARG A 68 1.49 -23.26 9.07
C ARG A 68 0.26 -24.13 8.83
N LYS A 69 -0.08 -24.97 9.81
CA LYS A 69 -1.14 -25.97 9.71
C LYS A 69 -1.72 -26.26 11.09
N LEU A 70 -3.04 -26.45 11.17
CA LEU A 70 -3.70 -26.86 12.41
C LEU A 70 -3.19 -28.22 12.90
N GLY A 71 -2.94 -28.33 14.21
CA GLY A 71 -2.38 -29.53 14.83
C GLY A 71 -0.87 -29.70 14.63
N ASP A 72 -0.22 -28.80 13.90
CA ASP A 72 1.23 -28.74 13.73
C ASP A 72 1.76 -27.48 14.44
N LEU A 73 2.85 -27.62 15.20
CA LEU A 73 3.47 -26.50 15.92
C LEU A 73 4.50 -25.75 15.06
N THR A 74 4.65 -26.12 13.79
CA THR A 74 5.59 -25.46 12.87
C THR A 74 5.17 -24.00 12.67
N PRO A 75 6.03 -23.03 13.06
CA PRO A 75 5.66 -21.63 13.03
C PRO A 75 5.57 -21.10 11.60
N THR A 76 4.62 -20.19 11.41
CA THR A 76 4.58 -19.34 10.22
C THR A 76 5.65 -18.27 10.35
N SER A 77 6.35 -18.00 9.26
CA SER A 77 7.37 -16.95 9.14
C SER A 77 7.15 -16.14 7.87
N GLU A 78 7.89 -15.03 7.72
CA GLU A 78 7.93 -14.20 6.52
C GLU A 78 8.37 -14.96 5.25
N ARG A 79 8.98 -16.15 5.41
CA ARG A 79 9.43 -17.02 4.33
C ARG A 79 8.47 -18.17 4.04
N THR A 80 7.37 -18.27 4.77
CA THR A 80 6.37 -19.32 4.53
C THR A 80 5.70 -19.08 3.19
N LEU A 81 5.64 -20.12 2.35
CA LEU A 81 4.98 -20.03 1.05
C LEU A 81 3.48 -20.25 1.22
N PHE A 82 2.70 -19.37 0.58
CA PHE A 82 1.25 -19.44 0.55
C PHE A 82 0.75 -19.54 -0.89
N ALA A 83 -0.38 -20.22 -1.08
CA ALA A 83 -1.14 -20.08 -2.31
C ALA A 83 -1.81 -18.69 -2.33
N ILE A 84 -1.26 -17.76 -3.11
CA ILE A 84 -1.71 -16.35 -3.13
C ILE A 84 -2.99 -16.11 -3.95
N GLY A 85 -3.48 -17.13 -4.64
CA GLY A 85 -4.75 -17.09 -5.39
C GLY A 85 -4.83 -15.91 -6.36
N SER A 86 -5.88 -15.10 -6.24
CA SER A 86 -6.17 -14.01 -7.18
C SER A 86 -5.10 -12.90 -7.20
N SER A 87 -4.25 -12.80 -6.18
CA SER A 87 -3.11 -11.87 -6.18
C SER A 87 -2.13 -12.12 -7.34
N SER A 88 -2.12 -13.33 -7.91
CA SER A 88 -1.37 -13.65 -9.13
C SER A 88 -1.72 -12.75 -10.33
N LYS A 89 -2.95 -12.20 -10.39
CA LYS A 89 -3.38 -11.34 -11.51
C LYS A 89 -2.54 -10.07 -11.65
N ALA A 90 -2.04 -9.51 -10.55
CA ALA A 90 -1.16 -8.33 -10.60
C ALA A 90 0.15 -8.64 -11.34
N PHE A 91 0.72 -9.83 -11.12
CA PHE A 91 1.92 -10.29 -11.84
C PHE A 91 1.64 -10.54 -13.32
N THR A 92 0.49 -11.12 -13.64
CA THR A 92 0.06 -11.29 -15.03
C THR A 92 -0.11 -9.94 -15.74
N ALA A 93 -0.79 -8.98 -15.11
CA ALA A 93 -0.96 -7.65 -15.67
C ALA A 93 0.39 -6.93 -15.90
N ALA A 94 1.30 -6.99 -14.93
CA ALA A 94 2.65 -6.44 -15.08
C ALA A 94 3.43 -7.11 -16.22
N SER A 95 3.33 -8.43 -16.35
CA SER A 95 3.97 -9.17 -17.44
C SER A 95 3.41 -8.78 -18.81
N VAL A 96 2.10 -8.58 -18.92
CA VAL A 96 1.48 -8.07 -20.17
C VAL A 96 1.96 -6.64 -20.46
N ALA A 97 2.05 -5.77 -19.44
CA ALA A 97 2.56 -4.42 -19.62
C ALA A 97 4.00 -4.39 -20.14
N MET A 98 4.88 -5.24 -19.61
CA MET A 98 6.25 -5.39 -20.11
C MET A 98 6.28 -5.80 -21.59
N LEU A 99 5.39 -6.72 -22.00
CA LEU A 99 5.31 -7.13 -23.40
C LEU A 99 4.76 -6.01 -24.31
N VAL A 100 3.90 -5.13 -23.78
CA VAL A 100 3.45 -3.94 -24.51
C VAL A 100 4.59 -2.93 -24.65
N ASP A 101 5.36 -2.68 -23.60
CA ASP A 101 6.53 -1.80 -23.63
C ASP A 101 7.59 -2.30 -24.62
N GLU A 102 7.78 -3.62 -24.71
CA GLU A 102 8.64 -4.27 -25.70
C GLU A 102 8.07 -4.24 -27.13
N GLY A 103 6.86 -3.73 -27.34
CA GLY A 103 6.18 -3.67 -28.64
C GLY A 103 5.71 -5.03 -29.16
N LYS A 104 5.71 -6.08 -28.32
CA LYS A 104 5.27 -7.44 -28.68
C LYS A 104 3.76 -7.60 -28.57
N LEU A 105 3.11 -6.76 -27.76
CA LEU A 105 1.67 -6.68 -27.57
C LEU A 105 1.22 -5.22 -27.71
N LYS A 106 -0.07 -5.00 -27.94
CA LYS A 106 -0.70 -3.68 -27.82
C LYS A 106 -1.99 -3.79 -27.02
N TRP A 107 -2.24 -2.78 -26.19
CA TRP A 107 -3.42 -2.74 -25.34
C TRP A 107 -4.73 -2.84 -26.10
N ASP A 108 -4.85 -2.08 -27.19
CA ASP A 108 -6.10 -1.88 -27.90
C ASP A 108 -6.21 -2.76 -29.16
N GLU A 109 -5.45 -3.84 -29.21
CA GLU A 109 -5.59 -4.87 -30.24
C GLU A 109 -6.45 -6.04 -29.73
N ALA A 110 -7.22 -6.65 -30.63
CA ALA A 110 -8.08 -7.78 -30.32
C ALA A 110 -7.28 -8.92 -29.69
N ALA A 111 -7.80 -9.51 -28.61
CA ALA A 111 -7.18 -10.62 -27.89
C ALA A 111 -6.95 -11.84 -28.80
N THR A 112 -7.87 -12.09 -29.73
CA THR A 112 -7.81 -13.17 -30.73
C THR A 112 -6.61 -13.08 -31.67
N LYS A 113 -6.04 -11.88 -31.85
CA LYS A 113 -4.77 -11.70 -32.59
C LYS A 113 -3.61 -12.47 -31.94
N TYR A 114 -3.59 -12.52 -30.62
CA TYR A 114 -2.53 -13.16 -29.83
C TYR A 114 -2.94 -14.55 -29.34
N LEU A 115 -4.25 -14.81 -29.23
CA LEU A 115 -4.85 -16.06 -28.78
C LEU A 115 -5.83 -16.57 -29.85
N PRO A 116 -5.35 -17.18 -30.95
CA PRO A 116 -6.20 -17.51 -32.09
C PRO A 116 -7.28 -18.56 -31.80
N GLY A 117 -7.15 -19.31 -30.70
CA GLY A 117 -8.18 -20.25 -30.21
C GLY A 117 -9.06 -19.68 -29.10
N PHE A 118 -8.96 -18.39 -28.78
CA PHE A 118 -9.79 -17.76 -27.77
C PHE A 118 -11.21 -17.55 -28.30
N GLU A 119 -12.19 -18.10 -27.58
CA GLU A 119 -13.59 -17.98 -27.91
C GLU A 119 -14.40 -17.83 -26.62
N LEU A 120 -15.31 -16.86 -26.62
CA LEU A 120 -16.33 -16.66 -25.61
C LEU A 120 -17.69 -17.05 -26.17
N TYR A 121 -18.68 -17.21 -25.29
CA TYR A 121 -20.04 -17.59 -25.67
C TYR A 121 -20.63 -16.68 -26.76
N ASP A 122 -20.37 -15.37 -26.68
CA ASP A 122 -20.81 -14.40 -27.66
C ASP A 122 -19.71 -14.19 -28.74
N PRO A 123 -20.01 -14.48 -30.03
CA PRO A 123 -19.04 -14.29 -31.11
C PRO A 123 -18.64 -12.83 -31.34
N HIS A 124 -19.51 -11.86 -31.07
CA HIS A 124 -19.18 -10.44 -31.14
C HIS A 124 -18.20 -10.06 -30.04
N VAL A 125 -18.45 -10.46 -28.79
CA VAL A 125 -17.50 -10.21 -27.70
C VAL A 125 -16.14 -10.85 -28.00
N THR A 126 -16.12 -12.08 -28.51
CA THR A 126 -14.88 -12.75 -28.95
C THR A 126 -14.07 -11.91 -29.95
N ARG A 127 -14.74 -11.25 -30.90
CA ARG A 127 -14.08 -10.45 -31.95
C ARG A 127 -13.59 -9.10 -31.44
N GLU A 128 -14.38 -8.44 -30.61
CA GLU A 128 -14.10 -7.05 -30.19
C GLU A 128 -13.22 -6.95 -28.95
N LEU A 129 -13.17 -7.99 -28.11
CA LEU A 129 -12.46 -7.96 -26.84
C LEU A 129 -10.95 -7.75 -27.05
N THR A 130 -10.41 -6.71 -26.42
CA THR A 130 -9.00 -6.32 -26.54
C THR A 130 -8.13 -6.88 -25.41
N VAL A 131 -6.80 -6.78 -25.56
CA VAL A 131 -5.85 -7.10 -24.48
C VAL A 131 -6.12 -6.26 -23.22
N ARG A 132 -6.52 -4.99 -23.38
CA ARG A 132 -6.91 -4.10 -22.27
C ARG A 132 -8.14 -4.63 -21.54
N ASP A 133 -9.15 -5.09 -22.26
CA ASP A 133 -10.41 -5.56 -21.68
C ASP A 133 -10.20 -6.79 -20.79
N LEU A 134 -9.30 -7.71 -21.18
CA LEU A 134 -8.92 -8.88 -20.37
C LEU A 134 -8.40 -8.50 -18.97
N LEU A 135 -7.77 -7.34 -18.84
CA LEU A 135 -7.17 -6.87 -17.58
C LEU A 135 -8.06 -5.87 -16.81
N SER A 136 -9.01 -5.25 -17.49
CA SER A 136 -9.92 -4.22 -16.94
C SER A 136 -11.18 -4.79 -16.30
N HIS A 137 -11.39 -6.10 -16.47
CA HIS A 137 -12.56 -6.84 -16.02
C HIS A 137 -12.86 -6.90 -14.50
N PRO A 138 -12.00 -6.53 -13.52
CA PRO A 138 -12.36 -6.70 -12.10
C PRO A 138 -13.61 -5.95 -11.64
N ALA A 139 -13.83 -4.70 -12.06
CA ALA A 139 -15.04 -3.95 -11.65
C ALA A 139 -16.31 -4.54 -12.28
N THR A 140 -16.23 -4.93 -13.56
CA THR A 140 -17.31 -5.60 -14.29
C THR A 140 -17.61 -6.99 -13.72
N ASN A 141 -16.59 -7.78 -13.40
CA ASN A 141 -16.70 -9.12 -12.83
C ASN A 141 -17.23 -9.13 -11.40
N LEU A 142 -16.91 -8.11 -10.62
CA LEU A 142 -17.39 -7.97 -9.25
C LEU A 142 -18.78 -7.33 -9.20
N GLU A 143 -19.41 -7.10 -10.36
CA GLU A 143 -20.71 -6.44 -10.50
C GLU A 143 -20.76 -5.14 -9.70
N LEU A 144 -19.65 -4.40 -9.69
CA LEU A 144 -19.57 -3.13 -8.97
C LEU A 144 -20.34 -2.10 -9.77
N ASP A 145 -21.56 -1.85 -9.29
CA ASP A 145 -22.54 -0.98 -9.93
C ASP A 145 -21.94 0.38 -10.32
N HIS A 146 -22.17 0.77 -11.58
CA HIS A 146 -21.71 2.02 -12.18
C HIS A 146 -20.21 2.34 -12.00
N ARG A 147 -19.31 1.33 -12.00
CA ARG A 147 -17.85 1.50 -11.83
C ARG A 147 -17.02 0.86 -12.94
N GLY A 148 -15.74 1.22 -12.99
CA GLY A 148 -14.76 0.64 -13.92
C GLY A 148 -14.51 1.45 -15.19
N PHE A 149 -15.30 2.51 -15.43
CA PHE A 149 -15.18 3.37 -16.61
C PHE A 149 -15.32 4.85 -16.23
N LEU A 150 -14.67 5.72 -17.00
CA LEU A 150 -14.82 7.18 -16.88
C LEU A 150 -15.89 7.66 -17.87
N LYS A 151 -17.14 7.68 -17.42
CA LYS A 151 -18.31 8.07 -18.21
C LYS A 151 -19.31 8.82 -17.35
N GLU A 152 -20.09 9.72 -17.95
CA GLU A 152 -21.22 10.37 -17.26
C GLU A 152 -22.15 9.34 -16.61
N GLY A 153 -22.55 9.61 -15.36
CA GLY A 153 -23.38 8.71 -14.56
C GLY A 153 -22.61 7.57 -13.86
N MET A 154 -21.28 7.48 -14.03
CA MET A 154 -20.46 6.46 -13.37
C MET A 154 -19.64 7.02 -12.21
N PHE A 155 -19.43 6.19 -11.19
CA PHE A 155 -18.52 6.49 -10.10
C PHE A 155 -17.07 6.32 -10.59
N ALA A 156 -16.30 7.40 -10.49
CA ALA A 156 -14.88 7.40 -10.78
C ALA A 156 -14.12 8.24 -9.75
N ASP A 157 -12.90 7.78 -9.47
CA ASP A 157 -11.91 8.55 -8.75
C ASP A 157 -10.94 9.11 -9.80
N VAL A 158 -10.83 10.44 -9.87
CA VAL A 158 -10.08 11.14 -10.92
C VAL A 158 -9.04 12.03 -10.27
N VAL A 159 -7.77 11.82 -10.62
CA VAL A 159 -6.66 12.65 -10.15
C VAL A 159 -6.15 13.50 -11.32
N VAL A 160 -5.95 14.79 -11.06
CA VAL A 160 -5.39 15.76 -12.01
C VAL A 160 -4.10 16.28 -11.40
N PHE A 161 -3.01 16.19 -12.14
CA PHE A 161 -1.68 16.57 -11.68
C PHE A 161 -0.89 17.30 -12.77
N ASP A 162 0.07 18.15 -12.37
CA ASP A 162 1.03 18.73 -13.30
C ASP A 162 2.17 17.73 -13.54
N PRO A 163 2.33 17.21 -14.78
CA PRO A 163 3.32 16.19 -15.09
C PRO A 163 4.76 16.64 -14.87
N ARG A 164 5.03 17.95 -14.76
CA ARG A 164 6.37 18.48 -14.50
C ARG A 164 6.72 18.52 -13.02
N THR A 165 5.71 18.49 -12.15
CA THR A 165 5.90 18.69 -10.70
C THR A 165 5.42 17.51 -9.86
N ILE A 166 4.70 16.56 -10.46
CA ILE A 166 4.27 15.34 -9.79
C ILE A 166 5.49 14.57 -9.26
N ALA A 167 5.56 14.43 -7.95
CA ALA A 167 6.64 13.73 -7.29
C ALA A 167 6.20 13.27 -5.91
N ASP A 168 6.62 12.06 -5.55
CA ASP A 168 6.65 11.68 -4.14
C ASP A 168 7.75 12.47 -3.43
N ARG A 169 7.44 13.02 -2.25
CA ARG A 169 8.40 13.74 -1.41
C ARG A 169 8.80 12.95 -0.18
N ALA A 170 8.14 11.83 0.08
CA ALA A 170 8.49 10.97 1.18
C ALA A 170 9.94 10.52 1.03
N THR A 171 10.73 10.75 2.07
CA THR A 171 12.04 10.10 2.23
C THR A 171 11.97 9.27 3.49
N PHE A 172 12.92 8.36 3.66
CA PHE A 172 12.96 7.56 4.87
C PHE A 172 13.07 8.38 6.16
N GLU A 173 13.83 9.47 6.13
CA GLU A 173 14.04 10.35 7.28
C GLU A 173 12.79 11.20 7.56
N LYS A 174 11.96 11.46 6.54
CA LYS A 174 10.73 12.27 6.64
C LYS A 174 9.59 11.63 5.83
N PRO A 175 8.96 10.58 6.37
CA PRO A 175 8.02 9.77 5.60
C PRO A 175 6.56 10.28 5.65
N HIS A 176 6.28 11.28 6.49
CA HIS A 176 4.95 11.92 6.56
C HIS A 176 4.93 13.20 5.73
N GLN A 177 5.16 13.04 4.42
CA GLN A 177 5.12 14.15 3.47
C GLN A 177 4.04 13.88 2.42
N TYR A 178 3.32 14.94 2.05
CA TYR A 178 2.39 14.86 0.94
C TYR A 178 3.16 14.79 -0.38
N ALA A 179 2.66 13.97 -1.30
CA ALA A 179 3.05 14.05 -2.69
C ALA A 179 2.73 15.46 -3.23
N VAL A 180 3.60 15.98 -4.09
CA VAL A 180 3.39 17.28 -4.74
C VAL A 180 2.96 17.10 -6.18
N GLY A 181 2.42 18.16 -6.76
CA GLY A 181 1.99 18.19 -8.16
C GLY A 181 0.58 17.66 -8.41
N VAL A 182 -0.08 17.06 -7.42
CA VAL A 182 -1.53 16.78 -7.48
C VAL A 182 -2.30 18.08 -7.31
N GLN A 183 -3.03 18.49 -8.34
CA GLN A 183 -3.79 19.76 -8.37
C GLN A 183 -5.25 19.54 -8.00
N HIS A 184 -5.87 18.48 -8.50
CA HIS A 184 -7.24 18.14 -8.15
C HIS A 184 -7.38 16.63 -7.92
N PHE A 185 -8.22 16.26 -6.96
CA PHE A 185 -8.60 14.88 -6.75
C PHE A 185 -10.10 14.82 -6.50
N PHE A 186 -10.75 13.92 -7.21
CA PHE A 186 -12.17 13.64 -7.11
C PHE A 186 -12.32 12.19 -6.68
N VAL A 187 -13.19 11.95 -5.70
CA VAL A 187 -13.57 10.61 -5.26
C VAL A 187 -15.07 10.49 -5.43
N ASN A 188 -15.52 9.49 -6.20
CA ASN A 188 -16.93 9.33 -6.57
C ASN A 188 -17.56 10.61 -7.14
N GLY A 189 -16.80 11.38 -7.94
CA GLY A 189 -17.24 12.66 -8.51
C GLY A 189 -17.26 13.86 -7.55
N VAL A 190 -16.97 13.67 -6.25
CA VAL A 190 -16.86 14.77 -5.28
C VAL A 190 -15.40 15.19 -5.17
N GLN A 191 -15.13 16.49 -5.30
CA GLN A 191 -13.78 17.03 -5.21
C GLN A 191 -13.26 17.02 -3.77
N VAL A 192 -12.27 16.18 -3.51
CA VAL A 192 -11.61 16.02 -2.21
C VAL A 192 -10.32 16.82 -2.09
N LEU A 193 -9.71 17.17 -3.23
CA LEU A 193 -8.55 18.06 -3.30
C LEU A 193 -8.76 19.08 -4.42
N ARG A 194 -8.56 20.35 -4.10
CA ARG A 194 -8.71 21.49 -5.01
C ARG A 194 -7.51 22.40 -4.90
N ASP A 195 -6.84 22.63 -6.02
CA ASP A 195 -5.65 23.48 -6.13
C ASP A 195 -4.54 23.09 -5.14
N GLY A 196 -4.34 21.78 -4.92
CA GLY A 196 -3.38 21.25 -3.95
C GLY A 196 -3.90 21.11 -2.52
N GLU A 197 -5.05 21.71 -2.18
CA GLU A 197 -5.58 21.76 -0.82
C GLU A 197 -6.73 20.78 -0.60
N HIS A 198 -6.73 20.10 0.55
CA HIS A 198 -7.79 19.16 0.89
C HIS A 198 -9.10 19.89 1.25
N THR A 199 -10.23 19.48 0.66
CA THR A 199 -11.53 20.17 0.82
C THR A 199 -12.29 19.74 2.08
N ASN A 200 -11.73 18.81 2.86
CA ASN A 200 -12.36 18.09 3.97
C ASN A 200 -13.50 17.13 3.58
N ALA A 201 -13.85 17.05 2.30
CA ALA A 201 -14.80 16.06 1.81
C ALA A 201 -14.23 14.64 1.98
N LYS A 202 -15.04 13.73 2.51
CA LYS A 202 -14.71 12.30 2.67
C LYS A 202 -15.78 11.42 2.02
N PRO A 203 -15.98 11.53 0.69
CA PRO A 203 -17.06 10.87 -0.05
C PRO A 203 -16.77 9.39 -0.35
N GLY A 204 -15.66 8.85 0.16
CA GLY A 204 -15.32 7.43 0.04
C GLY A 204 -16.41 6.58 0.69
N GLN A 205 -16.80 5.51 0.00
CA GLN A 205 -17.81 4.59 0.48
C GLN A 205 -17.26 3.16 0.40
N ALA A 206 -17.55 2.37 1.43
CA ALA A 206 -17.30 0.94 1.37
C ALA A 206 -18.17 0.33 0.27
N LEU A 207 -17.54 -0.38 -0.66
CA LEU A 207 -18.22 -1.12 -1.71
C LEU A 207 -18.58 -2.50 -1.19
N TRP A 208 -19.80 -2.91 -1.45
CA TRP A 208 -20.31 -4.20 -1.02
C TRP A 208 -20.73 -4.98 -2.27
N GLY A 209 -20.21 -6.20 -2.40
CA GLY A 209 -20.62 -7.09 -3.47
C GLY A 209 -22.03 -7.66 -3.25
N PRO A 210 -22.57 -8.40 -4.23
CA PRO A 210 -23.93 -8.96 -4.20
C PRO A 210 -24.20 -9.93 -3.02
N GLY A 211 -23.15 -10.43 -2.36
CA GLY A 211 -23.26 -11.28 -1.17
C GLY A 211 -23.60 -10.55 0.14
N LYS A 212 -23.71 -9.21 0.15
CA LYS A 212 -24.13 -8.49 1.35
C LYS A 212 -25.64 -8.57 1.54
N ILE A 213 -26.06 -9.38 2.50
CA ILE A 213 -27.44 -9.40 3.00
C ILE A 213 -27.74 -8.00 3.56
N ARG A 214 -28.78 -7.34 3.03
CA ARG A 214 -29.28 -6.06 3.55
C ARG A 214 -29.91 -6.22 4.92
#